data_AF-A0A498MZC7-F1
#
_entry.id   AF-A0A498MZC7-F1
#
_cell.length_a   1.000
_cell.length_b   1.000
_cell.length_c   1.000
_cell.angle_alpha   90.00
_cell.angle_beta   90.00
_cell.angle_gamma   90.00
#
_symmetry.space_group_name_H-M   'P 1'
#
loop_
_entity.id
_entity.type
_entity.pdbx_description
1 polymer ?
#
loop_
_entity_poly.entity_id
_entity_poly.type
_entity_poly.pdbx_seq_one_letter_code
_entity_poly.pdbx_strand_id
1 'polypeptide(L)'
;MIVLKERFTEYNLILRALRLEFKEQMLRKKYEEEVGSVAEERAKREAEEHRSLMALNDAENLRMRKIREQRMLKEAEAAELKKREAAILRQQELEDYIKEKERQILQLQEEAKDFITPDNLDQRIEEALDNPKNYNFAIDKEGRVVKRTAFQ
;
A
#
# COMPACT_ATOMS: atom_id res chain seq x y z
N MET A 1 21.92 43.78 -80.46
CA MET A 1 22.03 43.73 -78.97
C MET A 1 20.95 44.53 -78.24
N ILE A 2 20.28 45.50 -78.89
CA ILE A 2 19.28 46.40 -78.27
C ILE A 2 17.94 45.69 -78.02
N VAL A 3 17.40 44.97 -79.01
CA VAL A 3 16.13 44.22 -78.90
C VAL A 3 16.12 43.18 -77.77
N LEU A 4 17.25 42.53 -77.50
CA LEU A 4 17.37 41.56 -76.40
C LEU A 4 17.29 42.25 -75.03
N LYS A 5 17.90 43.44 -74.90
CA LYS A 5 17.83 44.24 -73.67
C LYS A 5 16.39 44.69 -73.40
N GLU A 6 15.69 45.16 -74.43
CA GLU A 6 14.29 45.60 -74.33
C GLU A 6 13.35 44.46 -73.91
N ARG A 7 13.45 43.29 -74.57
CA ARG A 7 12.65 42.12 -74.18
C ARG A 7 12.97 41.62 -72.77
N PHE A 8 14.24 41.68 -72.35
CA PHE A 8 14.63 41.31 -70.99
C PHE A 8 14.10 42.32 -69.96
N THR A 9 14.06 43.61 -70.29
CA THR A 9 13.45 44.63 -69.42
C THR A 9 11.94 44.44 -69.30
N GLU A 10 11.23 44.15 -70.40
CA GLU A 10 9.79 43.86 -70.38
C GLU A 10 9.47 42.59 -69.58
N TYR A 11 10.22 41.51 -69.81
CA TYR A 11 10.07 40.25 -69.08
C TYR A 11 10.29 40.43 -67.57
N ASN A 12 11.35 41.13 -67.17
CA ASN A 12 11.62 41.41 -65.76
C ASN A 12 10.54 42.29 -65.13
N LEU A 13 9.98 43.23 -65.89
CA LEU A 13 8.89 44.07 -65.41
C LEU A 13 7.63 43.25 -65.14
N ILE A 14 7.26 42.35 -66.06
CA ILE A 14 6.12 41.43 -65.92
C ILE A 14 6.35 40.47 -64.74
N LEU A 15 7.52 39.83 -64.66
CA LEU A 15 7.85 38.93 -63.55
C LEU A 15 7.85 39.64 -62.19
N ARG A 16 8.32 40.89 -62.15
CA ARG A 16 8.32 41.69 -60.92
C ARG A 16 6.90 42.02 -60.49
N ALA A 17 6.01 42.35 -61.42
CA ALA A 17 4.59 42.56 -61.14
C ALA A 17 3.94 41.28 -60.59
N LEU A 18 4.14 40.14 -61.26
CA LEU A 18 3.61 38.84 -60.80
C LEU A 18 4.14 38.46 -59.41
N ARG A 19 5.42 38.72 -59.12
CA ARG A 19 6.00 38.47 -57.79
C ARG A 19 5.36 39.32 -56.71
N LEU A 20 5.01 40.58 -57.01
CA LEU A 20 4.35 41.46 -56.05
C LEU A 20 2.93 40.98 -55.75
N GLU A 21 2.16 40.59 -56.77
CA GLU A 21 0.82 40.01 -56.62
C GLU A 21 0.84 38.75 -55.75
N PHE A 22 1.76 37.81 -56.02
CA PHE A 22 1.87 36.60 -55.22
C PHE A 22 2.31 36.89 -53.77
N LYS A 23 3.18 37.88 -53.57
CA LYS A 23 3.59 38.30 -52.22
C LYS A 23 2.40 38.87 -51.44
N GLU A 24 1.57 39.68 -52.10
CA GLU A 24 0.37 40.25 -51.48
C GLU A 24 -0.66 39.17 -51.15
N GLN A 25 -0.92 38.23 -52.06
CA GLN A 25 -1.81 37.09 -51.80
C GLN A 25 -1.35 36.24 -50.61
N MET A 26 -0.05 35.96 -50.53
CA MET A 26 0.51 35.21 -49.40
C MET A 26 0.37 35.98 -48.07
N LEU A 27 0.57 37.30 -48.08
CA LEU A 27 0.38 38.13 -46.89
C LEU A 27 -1.09 38.20 -46.46
N ARG A 28 -2.03 38.30 -47.41
CA ARG A 28 -3.47 38.26 -47.13
C ARG A 28 -3.88 36.92 -46.52
N LYS A 29 -3.45 35.80 -47.10
CA LYS A 29 -3.71 34.46 -46.52
C LYS A 29 -3.18 34.32 -45.10
N LYS A 30 -1.93 34.77 -44.86
CA LYS A 30 -1.34 34.74 -43.52
C LYS A 30 -2.15 35.60 -42.53
N TYR A 31 -2.60 36.78 -42.95
CA TYR A 31 -3.42 37.65 -42.12
C TYR A 31 -4.80 37.06 -41.83
N GLU A 32 -5.43 36.41 -42.82
CA GLU A 32 -6.71 35.71 -42.65
C GLU A 32 -6.59 34.49 -41.74
N GLU A 33 -5.46 33.77 -41.77
CA GLU A 33 -5.17 32.66 -40.87
C GLU A 33 -4.89 33.11 -39.42
N GLU A 34 -4.15 34.21 -39.24
CA GLU A 34 -3.75 34.70 -37.91
C GLU A 34 -4.80 35.61 -37.25
N VAL A 35 -5.49 36.45 -38.04
CA VAL A 35 -6.34 37.55 -37.56
C VAL A 35 -7.68 37.63 -38.33
N GLY A 36 -7.96 36.67 -39.22
CA GLY A 36 -9.23 36.64 -39.93
C GLY A 36 -10.41 36.37 -38.98
N SER A 37 -11.58 36.91 -39.33
CA SER A 37 -12.82 36.72 -38.56
C SER A 37 -13.15 35.24 -38.33
N VAL A 38 -12.83 34.37 -39.31
CA VAL A 38 -13.03 32.92 -39.22
C VAL A 38 -12.10 32.28 -38.18
N ALA A 39 -10.85 32.74 -38.08
CA ALA A 39 -9.89 32.25 -37.10
C ALA A 39 -10.30 32.65 -35.67
N GLU A 40 -10.76 33.88 -35.49
CA GLU A 40 -11.26 34.36 -34.20
C GLU A 40 -12.54 33.63 -33.74
N GLU A 41 -13.50 33.41 -34.66
CA GLU A 41 -14.69 32.63 -34.36
C GLU A 41 -14.37 31.18 -33.99
N ARG A 42 -13.41 30.56 -34.70
CA ARG A 42 -12.95 29.21 -34.39
C ARG A 42 -12.31 29.15 -33.00
N ALA A 43 -11.43 30.09 -32.68
CA ALA A 43 -10.80 30.16 -31.36
C ALA A 43 -11.83 30.35 -30.24
N LYS A 44 -12.87 31.15 -30.46
CA LYS A 44 -13.99 31.31 -29.51
C LYS A 44 -14.75 29.99 -29.30
N ARG A 45 -15.09 29.28 -30.38
CA ARG A 45 -15.77 27.98 -30.30
C ARG A 45 -14.92 26.95 -29.57
N GLU A 46 -13.63 26.84 -29.89
CA GLU A 46 -12.71 25.91 -29.22
C GLU A 46 -12.59 26.24 -27.72
N ALA A 47 -12.55 27.52 -27.34
CA ALA A 47 -12.55 27.94 -25.94
C ALA A 47 -13.87 27.63 -25.22
N GLU A 48 -15.02 27.76 -25.90
CA GLU A 48 -16.34 27.40 -25.37
C GLU A 48 -16.47 25.89 -25.16
N GLU A 49 -16.07 25.09 -26.16
CA GLU A 49 -16.02 23.63 -26.06
C GLU A 49 -15.12 23.20 -24.91
N HIS A 50 -13.91 23.75 -24.82
CA HIS A 50 -13.00 23.46 -23.71
C HIS A 50 -13.64 23.77 -22.36
N ARG A 51 -14.28 24.92 -22.19
CA ARG A 51 -14.99 25.28 -20.94
C ARG A 51 -16.12 24.28 -20.63
N SER A 52 -16.88 23.86 -21.63
CA SER A 52 -17.94 22.85 -21.44
C SER A 52 -17.38 21.50 -20.98
N LEU A 53 -16.26 21.07 -21.55
CA LEU A 53 -15.62 19.80 -21.23
C LEU A 53 -15.01 19.82 -19.84
N MET A 54 -14.42 20.95 -19.43
CA MET A 54 -13.92 21.14 -18.07
C MET A 54 -15.07 21.08 -17.04
N ALA A 55 -16.20 21.73 -17.31
CA ALA A 55 -17.36 21.67 -16.42
C ALA A 55 -17.92 20.24 -16.28
N LEU A 56 -17.94 19.46 -17.37
CA LEU A 56 -18.33 18.04 -17.32
C LEU A 56 -17.33 17.20 -16.53
N ASN A 57 -16.03 17.47 -16.67
CA ASN A 57 -14.99 16.79 -15.89
C ASN A 57 -15.16 17.05 -14.39
N ASP A 58 -15.40 18.31 -14.01
CA ASP A 58 -15.62 18.69 -12.62
C ASP A 58 -16.87 18.04 -12.03
N ALA A 59 -17.95 17.95 -12.81
CA ALA A 59 -19.18 17.27 -12.39
C ALA A 59 -18.96 15.77 -12.15
N GLU A 60 -18.23 15.09 -13.04
CA GLU A 60 -17.92 13.66 -12.87
C GLU A 60 -16.94 13.44 -11.71
N ASN A 61 -15.95 14.32 -11.53
CA ASN A 61 -15.05 14.28 -10.38
C ASN A 61 -15.83 14.40 -9.06
N LEU A 62 -16.83 15.28 -9.00
CA LEU A 62 -17.69 15.43 -7.83
C LEU A 62 -18.52 14.17 -7.57
N ARG A 63 -19.08 13.56 -8.61
CA ARG A 63 -19.81 12.29 -8.53
C ARG A 63 -18.91 11.17 -7.99
N MET A 64 -17.71 11.02 -8.56
CA MET A 64 -16.74 10.01 -8.14
C MET A 64 -16.23 10.23 -6.73
N ARG A 65 -16.07 11.49 -6.30
CA ARG A 65 -15.73 11.84 -4.92
C ARG A 65 -16.79 11.34 -3.94
N LYS A 66 -18.07 11.57 -4.20
CA LYS A 66 -19.17 11.08 -3.35
C LYS A 66 -19.16 9.56 -3.20
N ILE A 67 -18.92 8.84 -4.30
CA ILE A 67 -18.80 7.36 -4.28
C ILE A 67 -17.60 6.93 -3.44
N ARG A 68 -16.47 7.63 -3.56
CA ARG A 68 -15.26 7.35 -2.78
C ARG A 68 -15.48 7.60 -1.29
N GLU A 69 -16.15 8.68 -0.92
CA GLU A 69 -16.50 9.01 0.47
C GLU A 69 -17.40 7.92 1.07
N GLN A 70 -18.43 7.47 0.34
CA GLN A 70 -19.29 6.36 0.77
C GLN A 70 -18.50 5.05 0.96
N ARG A 71 -17.57 4.74 0.05
CA ARG A 71 -16.71 3.56 0.17
C ARG A 71 -15.79 3.67 1.39
N MET A 72 -15.19 4.83 1.62
CA MET A 72 -14.31 5.06 2.77
C MET A 72 -15.05 4.92 4.11
N LEU A 73 -16.30 5.39 4.19
CA LEU A 73 -17.12 5.20 5.40
C LEU A 73 -17.34 3.71 5.69
N LYS A 74 -17.70 2.92 4.67
CA LYS A 74 -17.89 1.47 4.82
C LYS A 74 -16.59 0.75 5.20
N GLU A 75 -15.47 1.14 4.60
CA GLU A 75 -14.15 0.59 4.93
C GLU A 75 -13.74 0.95 6.37
N ALA A 76 -14.03 2.17 6.82
CA ALA A 76 -13.76 2.59 8.19
C ALA A 76 -14.62 1.82 9.21
N GLU A 77 -15.91 1.64 8.95
CA GLU A 77 -16.80 0.82 9.79
C GLU A 77 -16.30 -0.64 9.88
N ALA A 78 -15.93 -1.23 8.75
CA ALA A 78 -15.39 -2.59 8.71
C ALA A 78 -14.04 -2.70 9.45
N ALA A 79 -13.18 -1.69 9.33
CA ALA A 79 -11.90 -1.64 10.04
C ALA A 79 -12.11 -1.52 11.55
N GLU A 80 -13.07 -0.71 12.02
CA GLU A 80 -13.41 -0.60 13.43
C GLU A 80 -13.97 -1.90 14.00
N LEU A 81 -14.83 -2.61 13.25
CA LEU A 81 -15.30 -3.95 13.66
C LEU A 81 -14.14 -4.94 13.82
N LYS A 82 -13.24 -5.02 12.83
CA LYS A 82 -12.06 -5.90 12.91
C LYS A 82 -11.15 -5.55 14.07
N LYS A 83 -10.95 -4.25 14.37
CA LYS A 83 -10.15 -3.82 15.53
C LYS A 83 -10.79 -4.27 16.84
N ARG A 84 -12.11 -4.18 16.97
CA ARG A 84 -12.84 -4.64 18.16
C ARG A 84 -12.72 -6.14 18.34
N GLU A 85 -12.93 -6.92 17.27
CA GLU A 85 -12.76 -8.37 17.29
C GLU A 85 -11.33 -8.76 17.69
N ALA A 86 -10.32 -8.12 17.09
CA ALA A 86 -8.92 -8.36 17.44
C ALA A 86 -8.55 -7.90 18.87
N ALA A 87 -9.25 -6.92 19.43
CA ALA A 87 -9.07 -6.52 20.82
C ALA A 87 -9.65 -7.58 21.78
N ILE A 88 -10.85 -8.10 21.47
CA ILE A 88 -11.49 -9.16 22.26
C ILE A 88 -10.63 -10.42 22.24
N LEU A 89 -10.15 -10.84 21.08
CA LEU A 89 -9.32 -12.04 20.95
C LEU A 89 -8.00 -11.90 21.74
N ARG A 90 -7.32 -10.75 21.63
CA ARG A 90 -6.12 -10.47 22.45
C ARG A 90 -6.40 -10.47 23.95
N GLN A 91 -7.57 -9.99 24.35
CA GLN A 91 -7.96 -10.01 25.76
C GLN A 91 -8.16 -11.46 26.24
N GLN A 92 -8.81 -12.31 25.45
CA GLN A 92 -8.98 -13.73 25.78
C GLN A 92 -7.64 -14.47 25.87
N GLU A 93 -6.75 -14.26 24.89
CA GLU A 93 -5.41 -14.84 24.90
C GLU A 93 -4.61 -14.40 26.14
N LEU A 94 -4.73 -13.13 26.53
CA LEU A 94 -4.07 -12.61 27.73
C LEU A 94 -4.66 -13.22 29.01
N GLU A 95 -5.99 -13.32 29.10
CA GLU A 95 -6.67 -13.94 30.24
C GLU A 95 -6.27 -15.40 30.40
N ASP A 96 -6.18 -16.16 29.31
CA ASP A 96 -5.78 -17.56 29.34
C ASP A 96 -4.29 -17.71 29.69
N TYR A 97 -3.43 -16.84 29.17
CA TYR A 97 -2.02 -16.78 29.58
C TYR A 97 -1.86 -16.49 31.08
N ILE A 98 -2.63 -15.54 31.62
CA ILE A 98 -2.62 -15.24 33.06
C ILE A 98 -3.04 -16.47 33.86
N LYS A 99 -4.13 -17.15 33.50
CA LYS A 99 -4.59 -18.37 34.18
C LYS A 99 -3.54 -19.48 34.14
N GLU A 100 -2.86 -19.67 33.01
CA GLU A 100 -1.77 -20.65 32.90
C GLU A 100 -0.61 -20.32 33.83
N LYS A 101 -0.23 -19.04 33.90
CA LYS A 101 0.82 -18.57 34.79
C LYS A 101 0.44 -18.68 36.26
N GLU A 102 -0.80 -18.38 36.61
CA GLU A 102 -1.33 -18.60 37.96
C GLU A 102 -1.23 -20.08 38.36
N ARG A 103 -1.61 -21.01 37.47
CA ARG A 103 -1.44 -22.44 37.72
C ARG A 103 0.02 -22.84 37.91
N GLN A 104 0.94 -22.32 37.10
CA GLN A 104 2.38 -22.57 37.26
C GLN A 104 2.89 -22.04 38.61
N ILE A 105 2.45 -20.86 39.03
CA ILE A 105 2.81 -20.29 40.34
C ILE A 105 2.29 -21.16 41.48
N LEU A 106 1.04 -21.64 41.40
CA LEU A 106 0.48 -22.54 42.42
C LEU A 106 1.24 -23.85 42.50
N GLN A 107 1.58 -24.46 41.36
CA GLN A 107 2.41 -25.67 41.33
C GLN A 107 3.78 -25.43 41.97
N LEU A 108 4.45 -24.33 41.64
CA LEU A 108 5.72 -23.96 42.25
C LEU A 108 5.60 -23.68 43.75
N GLN A 109 4.48 -23.12 44.22
CA GLN A 109 4.23 -22.94 45.66
C GLN A 109 4.07 -24.28 46.40
N GLU A 110 3.49 -25.28 45.75
CA GLU A 110 3.40 -26.63 46.30
C GLU A 110 4.77 -27.31 46.32
N GLU A 111 5.50 -27.30 45.20
CA GLU A 111 6.86 -27.85 45.10
C GLU A 111 7.86 -27.15 46.03
N ALA A 112 7.70 -25.85 46.27
CA ALA A 112 8.59 -25.11 47.16
C ALA A 112 8.50 -25.57 48.62
N LYS A 113 7.42 -26.24 49.03
CA LYS A 113 7.32 -26.85 50.37
C LYS A 113 8.27 -28.04 50.52
N ASP A 114 8.61 -28.69 49.41
CA ASP A 114 9.55 -29.82 49.39
C ASP A 114 11.01 -29.37 49.31
N PHE A 115 11.29 -28.07 49.25
CA PHE A 115 12.66 -27.55 49.20
C PHE A 115 13.40 -27.75 50.53
N ILE A 116 14.70 -27.97 50.39
CA ILE A 116 15.60 -28.12 51.53
C ILE A 116 15.93 -26.71 52.06
N THR A 117 15.55 -26.45 53.30
CA THR A 117 15.85 -25.26 54.08
C THR A 117 16.93 -25.59 55.11
N PRO A 118 17.66 -24.61 55.67
CA PRO A 118 18.66 -24.88 56.71
C PRO A 118 18.09 -25.63 57.92
N ASP A 119 16.80 -25.47 58.21
CA ASP A 119 16.13 -26.13 59.34
C ASP A 119 15.80 -27.60 59.08
N ASN A 120 15.56 -28.01 57.83
CA ASN A 120 15.19 -29.39 57.47
C ASN A 120 16.36 -30.20 56.85
N LEU A 121 17.56 -29.61 56.82
CA LEU A 121 18.73 -30.13 56.13
C LEU A 121 19.17 -31.50 56.64
N ASP A 122 19.38 -31.65 57.95
CA ASP A 122 19.90 -32.89 58.54
C ASP A 122 18.92 -34.06 58.34
N GLN A 123 17.62 -33.81 58.50
CA GLN A 123 16.56 -34.82 58.29
C GLN A 123 16.50 -35.31 56.84
N ARG A 124 16.63 -34.40 55.86
CA ARG A 124 16.63 -34.76 54.44
C ARG A 124 17.88 -35.51 54.01
N ILE A 125 19.03 -35.28 54.68
CA ILE A 125 20.27 -36.02 54.43
C ILE A 125 20.11 -37.48 54.87
N GLU A 126 19.59 -37.74 56.07
CA GLU A 126 19.32 -39.10 56.56
C GLU A 126 18.31 -39.83 55.67
N GLU A 127 17.19 -39.19 55.32
CA GLU A 127 16.16 -39.77 54.45
C GLU A 127 16.69 -40.15 53.05
N ALA A 128 17.60 -39.34 52.50
CA ALA A 128 18.21 -39.60 51.21
C ALA A 128 19.24 -40.74 51.24
N LEU A 129 19.91 -40.97 52.38
CA LEU A 129 20.82 -42.10 52.58
C LEU A 129 20.05 -43.40 52.76
N ASP A 130 18.91 -43.35 53.46
CA ASP A 130 18.06 -44.52 53.72
C ASP A 130 17.26 -44.96 52.49
N ASN A 131 16.93 -44.04 51.58
CA ASN A 131 16.12 -44.31 50.39
C ASN A 131 16.83 -43.88 49.09
N PRO A 132 17.78 -44.70 48.59
CA PRO A 132 18.41 -44.40 47.31
C PRO A 132 17.38 -44.44 46.18
N LYS A 133 17.48 -43.51 45.20
CA LYS A 133 16.60 -43.44 44.00
C LYS A 133 17.37 -43.70 42.70
N ASN A 134 16.85 -44.56 41.82
CA ASN A 134 17.52 -45.06 40.62
C ASN A 134 16.67 -44.66 39.42
N TYR A 135 17.24 -43.81 38.58
CA TYR A 135 16.60 -43.32 37.37
C TYR A 135 16.98 -44.16 36.13
N ASN A 136 17.65 -45.32 36.30
CA ASN A 136 18.00 -46.20 35.18
C ASN A 136 16.74 -46.92 34.67
N PHE A 137 16.39 -46.64 33.42
CA PHE A 137 15.37 -47.36 32.69
C PHE A 137 15.84 -47.72 31.28
N ALA A 138 15.40 -48.87 30.78
CA ALA A 138 15.66 -49.32 29.41
C ALA A 138 14.44 -49.08 28.51
N ILE A 139 14.68 -48.66 27.27
CA ILE A 139 13.66 -48.45 26.23
C ILE A 139 13.87 -49.49 25.10
N ASP A 140 12.78 -50.04 24.57
CA ASP A 140 12.81 -50.94 23.41
C ASP A 140 12.86 -50.20 22.06
N LYS A 141 12.95 -50.96 20.96
CA LYS A 141 12.93 -50.40 19.59
C LYS A 141 11.59 -49.74 19.23
N GLU A 142 10.53 -49.96 20.00
CA GLU A 142 9.19 -49.40 19.82
C GLU A 142 8.94 -48.17 20.72
N GLY A 143 9.93 -47.75 21.52
CA GLY A 143 9.84 -46.59 22.41
C GLY A 143 9.18 -46.86 23.76
N ARG A 144 8.92 -48.12 24.14
CA ARG A 144 8.31 -48.47 25.43
C ARG A 144 9.38 -48.69 26.49
N VAL A 145 9.10 -48.28 27.72
CA VAL A 145 9.99 -48.46 28.87
C VAL A 145 9.82 -49.88 29.42
N VAL A 146 10.86 -50.72 29.35
CA VAL A 146 10.74 -52.18 29.57
C VAL A 146 11.29 -52.65 30.93
N LYS A 147 12.27 -51.95 31.52
CA LYS A 147 12.77 -52.24 32.87
C LYS A 147 13.16 -50.97 33.60
N ARG A 148 12.57 -50.75 34.78
CA ARG A 148 13.16 -49.90 35.83
C ARG A 148 13.91 -50.83 36.77
N THR A 149 15.19 -50.57 37.00
CA THR A 149 16.00 -51.39 37.90
C THR A 149 15.50 -51.16 39.33
N ALA A 150 14.96 -52.19 39.98
CA ALA A 150 14.54 -52.11 41.39
C ALA A 150 15.77 -52.06 42.30
N PHE A 151 15.66 -51.33 43.41
CA PHE A 151 16.66 -51.36 44.48
C PHE A 151 16.68 -52.73 45.16
N GLN A 152 17.89 -53.23 45.42
CA GLN A 152 18.16 -54.17 46.51
C GLN A 152 18.56 -53.37 47.74
#